data_AF-A0A2G9V4J9-F1
#
_entry.id   AF-A0A2G9V4J9-F1
#
_cell.length_a   1.000
_cell.length_b   1.000
_cell.length_c   1.000
_cell.angle_alpha   90.00
_cell.angle_beta   90.00
_cell.angle_gamma   90.00
#
_symmetry.space_group_name_H-M   'P 1'
#
loop_
_entity.id
_entity.type
_entity.pdbx_description
1 polymer ?
#
loop_
_entity_poly.entity_id
_entity_poly.type
_entity_poly.pdbx_seq_one_letter_code
_entity_poly.pdbx_strand_id
1 'polypeptide(L)'
;MYINSKHVRGWVNKQRNEWNTFEVHTVNWDSKNESACLVLPNARTLPLLVVGTTNGAQIFDMRTQKLLEQQLIETGINVGTSIGHIMQFHCSGETSITTKKLLKEHTASISDLATCRYDDITCSGDCSGTINVWNKNIKGVQLKIATQHPITAMSVLRKQVIVGTLRGRVLFYSISGGELMAEILAHARSITCISVAPESAYVLTGSEDGRFIVYKLHTRKPQAYQVEYRFSDELPNCAIMGAQFTNGRGSSIAVTCFDRNAIYEYRIVKKATA
;
A
#
# COMPACT_ATOMS: atom_id res chain seq x y z
N MET A 1 28.47 -16.72 31.21
CA MET A 1 27.53 -17.44 30.34
C MET A 1 27.72 -16.96 28.92
N TYR A 2 28.28 -17.81 28.05
CA TYR A 2 28.41 -17.58 26.61
C TYR A 2 27.50 -18.58 25.88
N ILE A 3 27.01 -18.15 24.70
CA ILE A 3 26.75 -18.84 23.42
C ILE A 3 25.97 -17.80 22.57
N ASN A 4 26.26 -17.47 21.31
CA ASN A 4 27.45 -17.57 20.48
C ASN A 4 27.30 -16.52 19.36
N SER A 5 28.41 -15.91 18.99
CA SER A 5 28.56 -14.87 17.96
C SER A 5 29.35 -15.44 16.77
N LYS A 6 29.05 -14.97 15.55
CA LYS A 6 29.93 -14.73 14.36
C LYS A 6 29.20 -15.13 13.06
N HIS A 7 29.23 -14.34 11.99
CA HIS A 7 30.44 -13.74 11.42
C HIS A 7 30.31 -12.27 10.98
N VAL A 8 31.43 -11.57 11.17
CA VAL A 8 31.75 -10.17 10.88
C VAL A 8 32.50 -10.06 9.54
N ARG A 9 32.27 -8.98 8.78
CA ARG A 9 33.24 -8.13 8.04
C ARG A 9 32.45 -6.97 7.40
N GLY A 10 32.77 -5.69 7.51
CA GLY A 10 33.88 -4.98 8.12
C GLY A 10 33.50 -3.50 8.32
N TRP A 11 34.28 -2.81 9.14
CA TRP A 11 34.10 -1.42 9.53
C TRP A 11 34.13 -0.45 8.34
N VAL A 12 33.08 0.37 8.18
CA VAL A 12 33.21 1.78 7.78
C VAL A 12 32.17 2.60 8.56
N ASN A 13 32.65 3.56 9.33
CA ASN A 13 31.88 4.57 10.04
C ASN A 13 31.00 5.37 9.05
N LYS A 14 29.67 5.28 9.18
CA LYS A 14 28.76 6.37 8.75
C LYS A 14 27.46 6.29 9.54
N GLN A 15 27.29 7.23 10.47
CA GLN A 15 26.09 7.41 11.27
C GLN A 15 24.82 7.45 10.39
N ARG A 16 23.89 6.50 10.57
CA ARG A 16 22.51 6.54 10.06
C ARG A 16 21.62 5.60 10.89
N ASN A 17 20.31 5.88 10.93
CA ASN A 17 19.29 5.10 11.66
C ASN A 17 19.40 3.60 11.36
N GLU A 18 19.41 2.77 12.41
CA GLU A 18 19.54 1.32 12.30
C GLU A 18 18.16 0.66 12.11
N TRP A 19 18.08 -0.30 11.20
CA TRP A 19 16.90 -1.12 10.92
C TRP A 19 17.18 -2.55 11.34
N ASN A 20 16.28 -3.16 12.12
CA ASN A 20 16.42 -4.55 12.56
C ASN A 20 15.52 -5.46 11.70
N THR A 21 16.08 -6.58 11.27
CA THR A 21 15.41 -7.63 10.49
C THR A 21 14.97 -8.76 11.41
N PHE A 22 13.73 -9.23 11.26
CA PHE A 22 13.21 -10.40 11.97
C PHE A 22 12.52 -11.35 10.98
N GLU A 23 12.83 -12.64 11.06
CA GLU A 23 12.13 -13.67 10.30
C GLU A 23 10.83 -14.05 11.04
N VAL A 24 9.69 -13.88 10.37
CA VAL A 24 8.40 -14.32 10.91
C VAL A 24 8.12 -15.73 10.42
N HIS A 25 8.24 -16.72 11.29
CA HIS A 25 7.74 -18.07 11.04
C HIS A 25 6.23 -18.12 11.24
N THR A 26 5.54 -18.77 10.32
CA THR A 26 4.07 -18.87 10.24
C THR A 26 3.43 -19.30 11.56
N VAL A 27 2.42 -18.54 11.98
CA VAL A 27 1.53 -18.84 13.12
C VAL A 27 0.45 -19.81 12.65
N ASN A 28 0.25 -20.90 13.39
CA ASN A 28 -0.85 -21.84 13.17
C ASN A 28 -2.20 -21.13 13.31
N TRP A 29 -3.08 -21.33 12.32
CA TRP A 29 -4.47 -20.89 12.37
C TRP A 29 -5.30 -21.97 13.05
N ASP A 30 -5.91 -21.66 14.18
CA ASP A 30 -7.04 -22.44 14.69
C ASP A 30 -8.25 -21.56 15.06
N SER A 31 -9.35 -21.89 14.37
CA SER A 31 -10.77 -21.76 14.69
C SER A 31 -11.38 -20.41 15.12
N LYS A 32 -12.32 -19.97 14.26
CA LYS A 32 -13.63 -19.35 14.54
C LYS A 32 -13.89 -18.87 15.97
N ASN A 33 -14.10 -17.57 16.14
CA ASN A 33 -15.31 -17.01 16.75
C ASN A 33 -15.33 -15.48 16.59
N GLU A 34 -16.48 -14.96 16.16
CA GLU A 34 -16.80 -13.54 16.13
C GLU A 34 -16.69 -12.96 17.55
N SER A 35 -15.92 -11.89 17.68
CA SER A 35 -15.61 -11.27 18.97
C SER A 35 -16.33 -9.93 19.06
N ALA A 36 -17.47 -9.92 19.74
CA ALA A 36 -18.01 -8.69 20.31
C ALA A 36 -17.15 -8.33 21.54
N CYS A 37 -16.35 -7.27 21.44
CA CYS A 37 -15.59 -6.74 22.57
C CYS A 37 -16.44 -5.68 23.29
N LEU A 38 -16.86 -5.96 24.52
CA LEU A 38 -17.41 -4.96 25.42
C LEU A 38 -16.24 -4.09 25.93
N VAL A 39 -16.06 -2.90 25.35
CA VAL A 39 -15.14 -1.89 25.89
C VAL A 39 -15.92 -1.09 26.94
N LEU A 40 -15.54 -1.18 28.21
CA LEU A 40 -16.00 -0.24 29.24
C LEU A 40 -14.96 0.88 29.38
N PRO A 41 -15.24 2.11 28.89
CA PRO A 41 -14.39 3.24 29.17
C PRO A 41 -14.69 3.77 30.56
N ASN A 42 -13.67 3.77 31.41
CA ASN A 42 -13.67 4.41 32.71
C ASN A 42 -13.58 5.94 32.52
N ALA A 43 -14.72 6.62 32.34
CA ALA A 43 -14.98 8.03 32.69
C ALA A 43 -16.28 8.52 32.02
N ARG A 44 -17.38 8.67 32.78
CA ARG A 44 -18.57 9.52 32.51
C ARG A 44 -19.00 9.74 31.03
N THR A 45 -19.00 8.69 30.20
CA THR A 45 -19.58 8.72 28.86
C THR A 45 -20.64 7.63 28.77
N LEU A 46 -21.82 8.02 28.27
CA LEU A 46 -23.02 7.19 28.12
C LEU A 46 -22.68 5.84 27.45
N PRO A 47 -23.34 4.72 27.82
CA PRO A 47 -23.10 3.44 27.16
C PRO A 47 -23.48 3.54 25.68
N LEU A 48 -22.48 3.46 24.81
CA LEU A 48 -22.65 3.37 23.36
C LEU A 48 -22.68 1.90 22.96
N LEU A 49 -23.63 1.52 22.11
CA LEU A 49 -23.67 0.21 21.49
C LEU A 49 -23.04 0.30 20.11
N VAL A 50 -21.91 -0.38 19.93
CA VAL A 50 -21.25 -0.50 18.62
C VAL A 50 -21.62 -1.86 18.05
N VAL A 51 -22.36 -1.87 16.94
CA VAL A 51 -22.74 -3.07 16.20
C VAL A 51 -21.91 -3.14 14.92
N GLY A 52 -21.06 -4.16 14.81
CA GLY A 52 -20.42 -4.50 13.55
C GLY A 52 -21.41 -5.26 12.67
N THR A 53 -21.76 -4.70 11.53
CA THR A 53 -22.56 -5.37 10.50
C THR A 53 -21.71 -5.60 9.25
N THR A 54 -22.19 -6.45 8.34
CA THR A 54 -21.60 -6.63 7.00
C THR A 54 -21.58 -5.34 6.17
N ASN A 55 -22.41 -4.36 6.55
CA ASN A 55 -22.45 -3.02 5.95
C ASN A 55 -21.57 -2.00 6.70
N GLY A 56 -20.79 -2.43 7.69
CA GLY A 56 -19.90 -1.59 8.49
C GLY A 56 -20.32 -1.41 9.95
N ALA A 57 -19.63 -0.51 10.65
CA ALA A 57 -19.84 -0.25 12.07
C ALA A 57 -20.94 0.81 12.27
N GLN A 58 -21.95 0.46 13.06
CA GLN A 58 -23.01 1.36 13.49
C GLN A 58 -22.87 1.63 14.99
N ILE A 59 -22.92 2.90 15.37
CA ILE A 59 -22.83 3.35 16.76
C ILE A 59 -24.21 3.86 17.16
N PHE A 60 -24.77 3.29 18.23
CA PHE A 60 -26.08 3.64 18.77
C PHE A 60 -25.95 4.22 20.18
N ASP A 61 -26.80 5.19 20.50
CA ASP A 61 -27.06 5.61 21.87
C ASP A 61 -28.07 4.64 22.50
N MET A 62 -27.65 3.93 23.55
CA MET A 62 -28.48 2.93 24.23
C MET A 62 -29.74 3.50 24.88
N ARG A 63 -29.75 4.77 25.28
CA ARG A 63 -30.92 5.37 25.97
C ARG A 63 -31.99 5.83 25.00
N THR A 64 -31.58 6.36 23.86
CA THR A 64 -32.49 6.94 22.86
C THR A 64 -32.78 6.00 21.70
N GLN A 65 -32.06 4.87 21.62
CA GLN A 65 -32.06 3.94 20.48
C GLN A 65 -31.78 4.63 19.13
N LYS A 66 -31.20 5.83 19.15
CA LYS A 66 -30.87 6.57 17.94
C LYS A 66 -29.50 6.15 17.44
N LEU A 67 -29.43 5.95 16.13
CA LEU A 67 -28.18 5.82 15.40
C LEU A 67 -27.41 7.14 15.50
N LEU A 68 -26.24 7.11 16.11
CA LEU A 68 -25.36 8.27 16.23
C LEU A 68 -24.44 8.39 15.02
N GLU A 69 -23.89 7.26 14.58
CA GLU A 69 -22.92 7.24 13.49
C GLU A 69 -22.99 5.91 12.75
N GLN A 70 -22.98 5.95 11.42
CA GLN A 70 -22.92 4.78 10.57
C GLN A 70 -21.76 4.94 9.61
N GLN A 71 -20.74 4.11 9.80
CA GLN A 71 -19.66 4.01 8.84
C GLN A 71 -19.97 2.86 7.89
N LEU A 72 -20.56 3.19 6.74
CA LEU A 72 -20.81 2.23 5.68
C LEU A 72 -19.48 1.74 5.10
N ILE A 73 -19.18 0.45 5.25
CA ILE A 73 -18.13 -0.18 4.47
C ILE A 73 -18.79 -0.61 3.16
N GLU A 74 -18.92 0.31 2.20
CA GLU A 74 -19.17 -0.11 0.82
C GLU A 74 -17.93 -0.88 0.35
N THR A 75 -17.93 -2.20 0.51
CA THR A 75 -16.87 -3.09 0.01
C THR A 75 -17.05 -3.29 -1.50
N GLY A 76 -16.86 -2.20 -2.25
CA GLY A 76 -16.69 -2.25 -3.69
C GLY A 76 -15.32 -2.83 -4.03
N ILE A 77 -15.25 -4.04 -4.58
CA ILE A 77 -14.01 -4.63 -5.07
C ILE A 77 -13.87 -4.30 -6.54
N ASN A 78 -12.76 -3.68 -6.92
CA ASN A 78 -12.43 -3.40 -8.32
C ASN A 78 -11.39 -4.41 -8.79
N VAL A 79 -11.66 -5.08 -9.91
CA VAL A 79 -10.78 -6.08 -10.49
C VAL A 79 -10.46 -5.70 -11.92
N GLY A 80 -9.16 -5.68 -12.24
CA GLY A 80 -8.67 -5.48 -13.60
C GLY A 80 -8.59 -6.81 -14.33
N THR A 81 -8.95 -6.81 -15.61
CA THR A 81 -8.89 -8.01 -16.45
C THR A 81 -7.77 -7.90 -17.48
N SER A 82 -7.33 -9.05 -17.99
CA SER A 82 -6.28 -9.14 -19.02
C SER A 82 -6.68 -8.53 -20.37
N ILE A 83 -7.98 -8.29 -20.57
CA ILE A 83 -8.55 -7.65 -21.76
C ILE A 83 -8.73 -6.14 -21.61
N GLY A 84 -8.35 -5.55 -20.46
CA GLY A 84 -8.44 -4.10 -20.22
C GLY A 84 -9.78 -3.63 -19.64
N HIS A 85 -10.66 -4.54 -19.24
CA HIS A 85 -11.88 -4.16 -18.55
C HIS A 85 -11.67 -4.08 -17.04
N ILE A 86 -12.29 -3.09 -16.40
CA ILE A 86 -12.41 -3.03 -14.92
C ILE A 86 -13.81 -3.52 -14.55
N MET A 87 -13.86 -4.53 -13.69
CA MET A 87 -15.09 -5.05 -13.10
C MET A 87 -15.23 -4.54 -11.67
N GLN A 88 -16.40 -3.99 -11.35
CA GLN A 88 -16.74 -3.59 -10.00
C GLN A 88 -17.74 -4.58 -9.41
N PHE A 89 -17.33 -5.21 -8.31
CA PHE A 89 -18.15 -6.09 -7.51
C PHE A 89 -18.62 -5.35 -6.27
N HIS A 90 -19.89 -5.53 -5.91
CA HIS A 90 -20.42 -5.11 -4.64
C HIS A 90 -20.67 -6.35 -3.79
N CYS A 91 -20.00 -6.40 -2.64
CA CYS A 91 -20.21 -7.44 -1.66
C CYS A 91 -21.31 -6.96 -0.70
N SER A 92 -22.46 -7.62 -0.74
CA SER A 92 -23.55 -7.40 0.22
C SER A 92 -23.67 -8.63 1.12
N GLY A 93 -23.60 -8.46 2.44
CA GLY A 93 -23.61 -9.61 3.35
C GLY A 93 -22.37 -10.51 3.24
N GLU A 94 -22.44 -11.72 3.82
CA GLU A 94 -21.31 -12.66 3.88
C GLU A 94 -21.12 -13.49 2.60
N THR A 95 -22.17 -13.65 1.79
CA THR A 95 -22.18 -14.64 0.70
C THR A 95 -22.65 -14.09 -0.65
N SER A 96 -23.14 -12.85 -0.73
CA SER A 96 -23.65 -12.30 -1.99
C SER A 96 -22.67 -11.31 -2.62
N ILE A 97 -22.19 -11.66 -3.80
CA ILE A 97 -21.32 -10.82 -4.63
C ILE A 97 -22.10 -10.50 -5.91
N THR A 98 -22.39 -9.22 -6.13
CA THR A 98 -23.09 -8.76 -7.34
C THR A 98 -22.14 -7.95 -8.21
N THR A 99 -22.20 -8.15 -9.53
CA THR A 99 -21.43 -7.34 -10.48
C THR A 99 -22.21 -6.06 -10.76
N LYS A 100 -21.64 -4.91 -10.39
CA LYS A 100 -22.29 -3.61 -10.53
C LYS A 100 -22.03 -2.98 -11.89
N LYS A 101 -20.78 -3.04 -12.38
CA LYS A 101 -20.35 -2.28 -13.55
C LYS A 101 -19.17 -2.92 -14.26
N LEU A 102 -19.21 -2.89 -15.60
CA LEU A 102 -18.10 -3.24 -16.48
C LEU A 102 -17.63 -1.97 -17.20
N LEU A 103 -16.36 -1.63 -17.06
CA LEU A 103 -15.77 -0.42 -17.65
C LEU A 103 -14.74 -0.82 -18.70
N LYS A 104 -14.87 -0.29 -19.92
CA LYS A 104 -14.05 -0.65 -21.08
C LYS A 104 -13.21 0.54 -21.55
N GLU A 105 -12.34 1.03 -20.66
CA GLU A 105 -11.53 2.23 -20.94
C GLU A 105 -10.06 1.94 -21.27
N HIS A 106 -9.54 0.77 -20.88
CA HIS A 106 -8.22 0.32 -21.31
C HIS A 106 -8.36 -0.62 -22.51
N THR A 107 -7.43 -0.49 -23.45
CA THR A 107 -7.33 -1.35 -24.64
C THR A 107 -6.33 -2.50 -24.44
N ALA A 108 -5.59 -2.49 -23.32
CA ALA A 108 -4.56 -3.45 -22.99
C ALA A 108 -4.79 -4.04 -21.59
N SER A 109 -4.11 -5.14 -21.27
CA SER A 109 -4.19 -5.81 -19.96
C SER A 109 -3.92 -4.83 -18.83
N ILE A 110 -4.83 -4.77 -17.87
CA ILE A 110 -4.61 -4.00 -16.65
C ILE A 110 -3.52 -4.71 -15.85
N SER A 111 -2.44 -3.99 -15.56
CA SER A 111 -1.33 -4.49 -14.78
C SER A 111 -1.58 -4.29 -13.28
N ASP A 112 -2.19 -3.17 -12.90
CA ASP A 112 -2.43 -2.87 -11.48
C ASP A 112 -3.56 -1.83 -11.27
N LEU A 113 -4.14 -1.85 -10.06
CA LEU A 113 -5.18 -0.95 -9.59
C LEU A 113 -4.82 -0.42 -8.21
N ALA A 114 -4.89 0.90 -8.02
CA ALA A 114 -4.54 1.52 -6.75
C ALA A 114 -5.58 2.56 -6.33
N THR A 115 -6.02 2.48 -5.07
CA THR A 115 -6.97 3.44 -4.48
C THR A 115 -6.29 4.25 -3.38
N CYS A 116 -6.47 5.56 -3.40
CA CYS A 116 -5.97 6.42 -2.34
C CYS A 116 -6.77 6.23 -1.06
N ARG A 117 -6.06 6.09 0.07
CA ARG A 117 -6.70 5.93 1.39
C ARG A 117 -7.53 7.16 1.77
N TYR A 118 -6.95 8.35 1.64
CA TYR A 118 -7.53 9.59 2.17
C TYR A 118 -8.33 10.40 1.14
N ASP A 119 -7.94 10.36 -0.14
CA ASP A 119 -8.62 11.11 -1.21
C ASP A 119 -9.56 10.21 -2.01
N ASP A 120 -10.56 10.79 -2.64
CA ASP A 120 -11.54 10.08 -3.49
C ASP A 120 -10.98 9.77 -4.89
N ILE A 121 -9.85 9.04 -4.93
CA ILE A 121 -9.09 8.79 -6.15
C ILE A 121 -8.76 7.30 -6.27
N THR A 122 -9.05 6.74 -7.44
CA THR A 122 -8.64 5.40 -7.86
C THR A 122 -7.90 5.51 -9.19
N CYS A 123 -6.82 4.77 -9.37
CA CYS A 123 -6.04 4.74 -10.59
C CYS A 123 -5.98 3.30 -11.11
N SER A 124 -5.98 3.16 -12.43
CA SER A 124 -5.76 1.90 -13.14
C SER A 124 -4.62 2.08 -14.13
N GLY A 125 -3.67 1.14 -14.12
CA GLY A 125 -2.54 1.11 -15.03
C GLY A 125 -2.59 -0.11 -15.93
N ASP A 126 -2.20 0.04 -17.19
CA ASP A 126 -2.11 -1.08 -18.13
C ASP A 126 -0.69 -1.35 -18.62
N CYS A 127 -0.50 -2.53 -19.22
CA CYS A 127 0.78 -2.96 -19.76
C CYS A 127 1.25 -2.15 -20.99
N SER A 128 0.38 -1.31 -21.58
CA SER A 128 0.75 -0.39 -22.66
C SER A 128 1.35 0.92 -22.15
N GLY A 129 1.26 1.19 -20.84
CA GLY A 129 1.72 2.45 -20.25
C GLY A 129 0.63 3.50 -20.10
N THR A 130 -0.65 3.16 -20.21
CA THR A 130 -1.74 4.10 -19.95
C THR A 130 -2.19 4.01 -18.50
N ILE A 131 -2.29 5.16 -17.85
CA ILE A 131 -2.90 5.32 -16.53
C ILE A 131 -4.23 6.04 -16.71
N ASN A 132 -5.31 5.45 -16.23
CA ASN A 132 -6.59 6.14 -16.09
C ASN A 132 -6.82 6.49 -14.62
N VAL A 133 -7.12 7.76 -14.36
CA VAL A 133 -7.50 8.26 -13.04
C VAL A 133 -9.02 8.37 -12.98
N TRP A 134 -9.57 7.91 -11.86
CA TRP A 134 -10.99 7.82 -11.57
C TRP A 134 -11.26 8.41 -10.19
N ASN A 135 -12.52 8.76 -9.96
CA ASN A 135 -13.05 8.91 -8.60
C ASN A 135 -13.23 7.50 -7.95
N LYS A 136 -13.26 7.32 -6.62
CA LYS A 136 -13.42 5.97 -5.99
C LYS A 136 -14.68 5.26 -6.45
N ASN A 137 -15.73 6.01 -6.78
CA ASN A 137 -16.98 5.46 -7.30
C ASN A 137 -16.92 5.09 -8.79
N ILE A 138 -15.78 5.28 -9.45
CA ILE A 138 -15.51 5.01 -10.86
C ILE A 138 -16.65 5.51 -11.77
N LYS A 139 -17.03 6.78 -11.56
CA LYS A 139 -18.10 7.48 -12.30
C LYS A 139 -17.60 8.20 -13.57
N GLY A 140 -16.54 7.68 -14.18
CA GLY A 140 -15.93 8.23 -15.39
C GLY A 140 -14.44 8.51 -15.20
N VAL A 141 -13.71 8.54 -16.30
CA VAL A 141 -12.27 8.84 -16.31
C VAL A 141 -12.08 10.33 -16.15
N GLN A 142 -11.36 10.74 -15.11
CA GLN A 142 -11.03 12.15 -14.86
C GLN A 142 -9.80 12.59 -15.68
N LEU A 143 -8.84 11.69 -15.84
CA LEU A 143 -7.57 11.98 -16.51
C LEU A 143 -6.99 10.70 -17.10
N LYS A 144 -6.44 10.80 -18.32
CA LYS A 144 -5.64 9.76 -18.95
C LYS A 144 -4.20 10.25 -19.07
N ILE A 145 -3.24 9.45 -18.61
CA ILE A 145 -1.81 9.76 -18.65
C ILE A 145 -1.11 8.64 -19.42
N ALA A 146 -0.29 8.99 -20.40
CA ALA A 146 0.52 8.03 -21.15
C ALA A 146 1.99 8.09 -20.67
N THR A 147 2.47 7.01 -20.06
CA THR A 147 3.83 6.92 -19.50
C THR A 147 4.88 6.51 -20.52
N GLN A 148 4.47 6.01 -21.69
CA GLN A 148 5.32 5.40 -22.72
C GLN A 148 6.13 4.17 -22.24
N HIS A 149 5.84 3.68 -21.03
CA HIS A 149 6.54 2.57 -20.40
C HIS A 149 5.54 1.56 -19.83
N PRO A 150 5.71 0.25 -20.10
CA PRO A 150 4.86 -0.78 -19.53
C PRO A 150 4.83 -0.71 -18.01
N ILE A 151 3.62 -0.64 -17.46
CA ILE A 151 3.39 -0.56 -16.02
C ILE A 151 3.40 -1.98 -15.45
N THR A 152 4.06 -2.14 -14.32
CA THR A 152 4.13 -3.42 -13.58
C THR A 152 3.51 -3.32 -12.20
N ALA A 153 3.66 -2.18 -11.52
CA ALA A 153 3.09 -1.92 -10.22
C ALA A 153 2.69 -0.45 -10.09
N MET A 154 1.72 -0.16 -9.24
CA MET A 154 1.20 1.20 -9.05
C MET A 154 0.75 1.42 -7.61
N SER A 155 0.89 2.65 -7.14
CA SER A 155 0.31 3.09 -5.88
C SER A 155 -0.09 4.56 -5.92
N VAL A 156 -1.03 4.96 -5.08
CA VAL A 156 -1.50 6.35 -5.00
C VAL A 156 -1.21 6.91 -3.62
N LEU A 157 -0.46 8.00 -3.58
CA LEU A 157 -0.17 8.74 -2.37
C LEU A 157 -0.70 10.17 -2.49
N ARG A 158 -1.75 10.48 -1.72
CA ARG A 158 -2.42 11.79 -1.76
C ARG A 158 -2.92 12.06 -3.19
N LYS A 159 -2.41 13.10 -3.86
CA LYS A 159 -2.71 13.47 -5.25
C LYS A 159 -1.60 13.08 -6.25
N GLN A 160 -0.84 12.04 -5.94
CA GLN A 160 0.26 11.56 -6.77
C GLN A 160 0.09 10.09 -7.10
N VAL A 161 0.27 9.76 -8.38
CA VAL A 161 0.35 8.37 -8.84
C VAL A 161 1.82 8.00 -8.93
N ILE A 162 2.17 6.87 -8.32
CA ILE A 162 3.50 6.31 -8.34
C ILE A 162 3.43 5.05 -9.16
N VAL A 163 4.29 4.94 -10.17
CA VAL A 163 4.26 3.88 -11.17
C VAL A 163 5.60 3.21 -11.25
N GLY A 164 5.60 1.89 -11.19
CA GLY A 164 6.74 1.03 -11.41
C GLY A 164 6.71 0.47 -12.82
N THR A 165 7.89 0.36 -13.41
CA THR A 165 8.04 -0.13 -14.79
C THR A 165 8.81 -1.43 -14.85
N LEU A 166 8.67 -2.14 -15.96
CA LEU A 166 9.42 -3.36 -16.27
C LEU A 166 10.95 -3.15 -16.30
N ARG A 167 11.41 -1.91 -16.51
CA ARG A 167 12.85 -1.56 -16.59
C ARG A 167 13.39 -0.89 -15.32
N GLY A 168 12.73 -1.07 -14.17
CA GLY A 168 13.26 -0.60 -12.89
C GLY A 168 13.12 0.90 -12.63
N ARG A 169 12.38 1.62 -13.50
CA ARG A 169 12.07 3.04 -13.31
C ARG A 169 10.84 3.21 -12.43
N VAL A 170 10.91 4.16 -11.52
CA VAL A 170 9.78 4.66 -10.72
C VAL A 170 9.42 6.05 -11.23
N LEU A 171 8.18 6.21 -11.67
CA LEU A 171 7.65 7.45 -12.21
C LEU A 171 6.62 8.03 -11.24
N PHE A 172 6.67 9.34 -11.04
CA PHE A 172 5.77 10.07 -10.17
C PHE A 172 4.96 11.06 -11.00
N TYR A 173 3.64 10.87 -11.06
CA TYR A 173 2.73 11.72 -11.83
C TYR A 173 1.82 12.53 -10.91
N SER A 174 1.59 13.79 -11.29
CA SER A 174 0.59 14.64 -10.65
C SER A 174 -0.82 14.29 -11.14
N ILE A 175 -1.75 14.04 -10.22
CA ILE A 175 -3.15 13.79 -10.58
C ILE A 175 -3.87 15.07 -11.04
N SER A 176 -3.37 16.25 -10.66
CA SER A 176 -4.03 17.51 -11.02
C SER A 176 -3.83 17.91 -12.49
N GLY A 177 -2.71 17.52 -13.10
CA GLY A 177 -2.38 17.92 -14.48
C GLY A 177 -1.81 16.80 -15.36
N GLY A 178 -1.57 15.61 -14.82
CA GLY A 178 -0.98 14.49 -15.57
C GLY A 178 0.52 14.65 -15.84
N GLU A 179 1.15 15.67 -15.27
CA GLU A 179 2.57 15.97 -15.48
C GLU A 179 3.46 14.97 -14.73
N LEU A 180 4.56 14.58 -15.38
CA LEU A 180 5.63 13.81 -14.75
C LEU A 180 6.41 14.72 -13.80
N MET A 181 6.32 14.44 -12.49
CA MET A 181 6.95 15.22 -11.43
C MET A 181 8.39 14.76 -11.14
N ALA A 182 8.64 13.45 -11.21
CA ALA A 182 9.97 12.88 -11.06
C ALA A 182 10.06 11.50 -11.73
N GLU A 183 11.27 11.16 -12.16
CA GLU A 183 11.66 9.83 -12.63
C GLU A 183 12.90 9.38 -11.86
N ILE A 184 12.87 8.14 -11.36
CA ILE A 184 13.98 7.54 -10.60
C ILE A 184 14.34 6.21 -11.23
N LEU A 185 15.62 6.06 -11.55
CA LEU A 185 16.24 4.78 -11.92
C LEU A 185 16.54 4.00 -10.64
N ALA A 186 15.50 3.39 -10.05
CA ALA A 186 15.57 2.79 -8.74
C ALA A 186 16.22 1.39 -8.76
N HIS A 187 15.89 0.59 -9.77
CA HIS A 187 16.21 -0.83 -9.81
C HIS A 187 16.84 -1.26 -11.14
N ALA A 188 17.57 -2.37 -11.11
CA ALA A 188 18.19 -2.94 -12.32
C ALA A 188 17.23 -3.85 -13.10
N ARG A 189 16.10 -4.25 -12.50
CA ARG A 189 15.10 -5.16 -13.06
C ARG A 189 13.67 -4.64 -12.83
N SER A 190 12.70 -5.44 -13.25
CA SER A 190 11.27 -5.15 -13.10
C SER A 190 10.91 -4.78 -11.66
N ILE A 191 10.09 -3.74 -11.51
CA ILE A 191 9.50 -3.38 -10.22
C ILE A 191 8.28 -4.26 -10.02
N THR A 192 8.30 -5.05 -8.95
CA THR A 192 7.25 -6.04 -8.67
C THR A 192 6.16 -5.48 -7.78
N CYS A 193 6.50 -4.51 -6.93
CA CYS A 193 5.57 -3.97 -5.95
C CYS A 193 5.92 -2.53 -5.57
N ILE A 194 4.88 -1.75 -5.28
CA ILE A 194 4.98 -0.41 -4.72
C ILE A 194 4.01 -0.28 -3.56
N SER A 195 4.50 0.19 -2.42
CA SER A 195 3.67 0.44 -1.24
C SER A 195 3.91 1.84 -0.71
N VAL A 196 2.89 2.43 -0.10
CA VAL A 196 2.94 3.80 0.41
C VAL A 196 2.50 3.85 1.87
N ALA A 197 3.19 4.67 2.66
CA ALA A 197 2.80 5.00 4.03
C ALA A 197 2.32 6.46 4.06
N PRO A 198 0.99 6.70 4.07
CA PRO A 198 0.46 8.01 3.74
C PRO A 198 0.59 9.06 4.87
N GLU A 199 0.75 8.65 6.13
CA GLU A 199 1.01 9.57 7.24
C GLU A 199 2.43 10.15 7.15
N SER A 200 3.42 9.29 6.88
CA SER A 200 4.84 9.68 6.82
C SER A 200 5.33 10.10 5.43
N ALA A 201 4.47 9.94 4.42
CA ALA A 201 4.80 10.11 3.01
C ALA A 201 6.00 9.26 2.56
N TYR A 202 6.08 8.02 3.06
CA TYR A 202 7.06 7.06 2.57
C TYR A 202 6.52 6.28 1.37
N VAL A 203 7.44 5.90 0.50
CA VAL A 203 7.21 5.04 -0.66
C VAL A 203 8.23 3.92 -0.59
N LEU A 204 7.76 2.70 -0.79
CA LEU A 204 8.55 1.49 -0.82
C LEU A 204 8.43 0.89 -2.21
N THR A 205 9.56 0.54 -2.81
CA THR A 205 9.62 -0.15 -4.11
C THR A 205 10.39 -1.45 -3.92
N GLY A 206 9.88 -2.54 -4.47
CA GLY A 206 10.56 -3.83 -4.51
C GLY A 206 10.76 -4.31 -5.95
N SER A 207 11.83 -5.06 -6.19
CA SER A 207 12.19 -5.51 -7.53
C SER A 207 12.74 -6.94 -7.57
N GLU A 208 12.69 -7.52 -8.77
CA GLU A 208 13.34 -8.79 -9.13
C GLU A 208 14.87 -8.74 -9.07
N ASP A 209 15.48 -7.56 -8.88
CA ASP A 209 16.91 -7.44 -8.59
C ASP A 209 17.27 -7.85 -7.14
N GLY A 210 16.27 -8.19 -6.34
CA GLY A 210 16.42 -8.62 -4.95
C GLY A 210 16.58 -7.47 -3.96
N ARG A 211 16.37 -6.23 -4.41
CA ARG A 211 16.45 -5.04 -3.58
C ARG A 211 15.09 -4.42 -3.37
N PHE A 212 14.89 -3.89 -2.17
CA PHE A 212 13.82 -2.93 -1.93
C PHE A 212 14.40 -1.60 -1.48
N ILE A 213 13.72 -0.52 -1.84
CA ILE A 213 14.15 0.84 -1.55
C ILE A 213 13.01 1.64 -0.95
N VAL A 214 13.31 2.37 0.11
CA VAL A 214 12.42 3.29 0.80
C VAL A 214 12.81 4.72 0.46
N TYR A 215 11.83 5.47 0.00
CA TYR A 215 11.91 6.89 -0.30
C TYR A 215 10.98 7.69 0.60
N LYS A 216 11.32 8.97 0.82
CA LYS A 216 10.44 9.96 1.44
C LYS A 216 10.07 11.04 0.45
N LEU A 217 8.78 11.28 0.31
CA LEU A 217 8.25 12.31 -0.58
C LEU A 217 8.10 13.65 0.16
N HIS A 218 8.72 14.68 -0.41
CA HIS A 218 8.61 16.06 0.07
C HIS A 218 7.74 16.84 -0.90
N THR A 219 6.54 17.19 -0.42
CA THR A 219 5.51 17.93 -1.15
C THR A 219 5.19 19.21 -0.39
N ARG A 220 6.18 20.10 -0.22
CA ARG A 220 5.98 21.39 0.45
C ARG A 220 6.16 22.52 -0.54
N LYS A 221 5.10 23.27 -0.85
CA LYS A 221 5.26 24.58 -1.49
C LYS A 221 5.92 25.54 -0.48
N PRO A 222 6.93 26.33 -0.86
CA PRO A 222 7.41 26.64 -2.23
C PRO A 222 8.55 25.73 -2.74
N GLN A 223 8.96 24.71 -1.99
CA GLN A 223 10.04 23.82 -2.42
C GLN A 223 9.60 22.93 -3.59
N ALA A 224 10.54 22.67 -4.50
CA ALA A 224 10.34 21.75 -5.61
C ALA A 224 9.99 20.35 -5.10
N TYR A 225 9.30 19.57 -5.94
CA TYR A 225 9.03 18.17 -5.64
C TYR A 225 10.33 17.40 -5.48
N GLN A 226 10.50 16.73 -4.35
CA GLN A 226 11.73 15.98 -4.06
C GLN A 226 11.40 14.60 -3.53
N VAL A 227 12.09 13.62 -4.09
CA VAL A 227 12.08 12.23 -3.63
C VAL A 227 13.42 11.94 -2.97
N GLU A 228 13.41 11.80 -1.64
CA GLU A 228 14.62 11.57 -0.86
C GLU A 228 14.81 10.08 -0.62
N TYR A 229 15.95 9.54 -1.01
CA TYR A 229 16.36 8.18 -0.63
C TYR A 229 16.53 8.08 0.90
N ARG A 230 15.92 7.06 1.52
CA ARG A 230 16.01 6.84 2.97
C ARG A 230 16.77 5.58 3.34
N PHE A 231 16.42 4.46 2.71
CA PHE A 231 16.96 3.16 3.06
C PHE A 231 16.82 2.20 1.88
N SER A 232 17.72 1.24 1.77
CA SER A 232 17.56 0.08 0.93
C SER A 232 18.20 -1.10 1.62
N ASP A 233 17.64 -2.27 1.41
CA ASP A 233 18.29 -3.53 1.76
C ASP A 233 18.13 -4.52 0.61
N GLU A 234 18.99 -5.53 0.61
CA GLU A 234 19.01 -6.56 -0.42
C GLU A 234 18.87 -7.95 0.21
N LEU A 235 18.00 -8.76 -0.39
CA LEU A 235 17.85 -10.16 -0.05
C LEU A 235 18.62 -10.95 -1.11
N PRO A 236 19.81 -11.48 -0.79
CA PRO A 236 20.70 -12.06 -1.80
C PRO A 236 20.07 -13.30 -2.45
N ASN A 237 20.28 -13.42 -3.76
CA ASN A 237 19.83 -14.55 -4.58
C ASN A 237 18.31 -14.80 -4.55
N CYS A 238 17.51 -13.75 -4.33
CA CYS A 238 16.06 -13.88 -4.32
C CYS A 238 15.39 -12.66 -4.96
N ALA A 239 14.37 -12.89 -5.78
CA ALA A 239 13.57 -11.82 -6.36
C ALA A 239 12.48 -11.41 -5.35
N ILE A 240 12.37 -10.11 -5.06
CA ILE A 240 11.33 -9.62 -4.15
C ILE A 240 10.00 -9.63 -4.91
N MET A 241 9.02 -10.38 -4.39
CA MET A 241 7.70 -10.51 -5.01
C MET A 241 6.68 -9.56 -4.42
N GLY A 242 6.86 -9.17 -3.16
CA GLY A 242 5.97 -8.26 -2.46
C GLY A 242 6.70 -7.52 -1.36
N ALA A 243 6.41 -6.23 -1.22
CA ALA A 243 6.95 -5.40 -0.17
C ALA A 243 5.87 -4.41 0.24
N GLN A 244 5.47 -4.41 1.50
CA GLN A 244 4.36 -3.58 1.99
C GLN A 244 4.68 -2.96 3.35
N PHE A 245 4.30 -1.70 3.52
CA PHE A 245 4.22 -1.11 4.86
C PHE A 245 3.10 -1.78 5.67
N THR A 246 3.41 -2.17 6.90
CA THR A 246 2.43 -2.79 7.81
C THR A 246 1.45 -1.75 8.37
N ASN A 247 1.79 -0.47 8.33
CA ASN A 247 0.98 0.60 8.87
C ASN A 247 1.09 1.92 8.09
N GLY A 248 0.15 2.83 8.34
CA GLY A 248 0.10 4.14 7.65
C GLY A 248 1.28 5.07 7.95
N ARG A 249 1.96 4.85 9.08
CA ARG A 249 3.18 5.55 9.50
C ARG A 249 4.45 5.02 8.83
N GLY A 250 4.40 3.80 8.29
CA GLY A 250 5.56 3.10 7.74
C GLY A 250 6.61 2.74 8.78
N SER A 251 6.22 2.40 10.03
CA SER A 251 7.18 2.02 11.07
C SER A 251 7.69 0.58 10.95
N SER A 252 6.96 -0.29 10.25
CA SER A 252 7.51 -1.56 9.80
C SER A 252 7.09 -1.90 8.37
N ILE A 253 7.88 -2.76 7.76
CA ILE A 253 7.76 -3.22 6.38
C ILE A 253 7.80 -4.74 6.41
N ALA A 254 6.92 -5.39 5.66
CA ALA A 254 6.98 -6.81 5.39
C ALA A 254 7.46 -7.02 3.96
N VAL A 255 8.45 -7.88 3.77
CA VAL A 255 9.03 -8.22 2.47
C VAL A 255 8.91 -9.72 2.24
N THR A 256 8.41 -10.09 1.06
CA THR A 256 8.28 -11.46 0.59
C THR A 256 9.13 -11.68 -0.65
N CYS A 257 9.54 -12.91 -0.81
CA CYS A 257 10.65 -13.30 -1.65
C CYS A 257 10.27 -14.56 -2.42
N PHE A 258 10.64 -14.61 -3.69
CA PHE A 258 10.39 -15.79 -4.54
C PHE A 258 11.13 -17.00 -3.95
N ASP A 259 10.42 -18.12 -3.79
CA ASP A 259 11.00 -19.38 -3.32
C ASP A 259 11.57 -19.32 -1.87
N ARG A 260 11.02 -18.43 -1.04
CA ARG A 260 11.31 -18.36 0.41
C ARG A 260 10.03 -18.57 1.21
N ASN A 261 10.08 -19.48 2.18
CA ASN A 261 8.97 -19.77 3.09
C ASN A 261 8.92 -18.81 4.30
N ALA A 262 9.49 -17.63 4.18
CA ALA A 262 9.59 -16.65 5.26
C ALA A 262 9.14 -15.27 4.79
N ILE A 263 8.50 -14.52 5.69
CA ILE A 263 8.25 -13.09 5.53
C ILE A 263 9.30 -12.37 6.38
N TYR A 264 10.02 -11.46 5.75
CA TYR A 264 11.03 -10.64 6.42
C TYR A 264 10.37 -9.36 6.93
N GLU A 265 10.32 -9.17 8.25
CA GLU A 265 9.86 -7.92 8.86
C GLU A 265 11.07 -7.00 9.11
N TYR A 266 10.96 -5.76 8.63
CA TYR A 266 11.90 -4.68 8.90
C TYR A 266 11.21 -3.64 9.76
N ARG A 267 11.86 -3.20 10.83
CA ARG A 267 11.31 -2.16 11.73
C ARG A 267 12.20 -0.92 11.76
N ILE A 268 11.57 0.25 11.68
CA ILE A 268 12.22 1.53 11.95
C ILE A 268 12.43 1.64 13.46
N VAL A 269 13.68 1.62 13.89
CA VAL A 269 14.03 1.85 15.29
C VAL A 269 14.56 3.27 15.44
N LYS A 270 14.12 3.97 16.50
CA LYS A 270 14.74 5.24 16.88
C LYS A 270 16.15 4.92 17.39
N LYS A 271 17.15 5.65 16.90
CA LYS A 271 18.51 5.54 17.42
C LYS A 271 18.48 5.76 18.94
N ALA A 272 18.89 4.76 19.71
CA ALA A 272 19.05 4.93 21.15
C ALA A 272 20.12 6.02 21.36
N THR A 273 19.74 7.11 22.00
CA THR A 273 20.70 8.10 22.48
C THR A 273 21.52 7.42 23.56
N ALA A 274 22.79 7.14 23.24
CA ALA A 274 23.79 6.71 24.20
C ALA A 274 24.06 7.81 25.24
#